data_AF-A0A093FQQ8-F1
#
_entry.id   AF-A0A093FQQ8-F1
#
_cell.length_a   1.000
_cell.length_b   1.000
_cell.length_c   1.000
_cell.angle_alpha   90.00
_cell.angle_beta   90.00
_cell.angle_gamma   90.00
#
_symmetry.space_group_name_H-M   'P 1'
#
loop_
_entity.id
_entity.type
_entity.pdbx_description
1 polymer ?
#
loop_
_entity_poly.entity_id
_entity_poly.type
_entity_poly.pdbx_seq_one_letter_code
_entity_poly.pdbx_strand_id
1 'polypeptide(L)'
;DPQFVKATTLRHEEPHQDKIYYFFREDNPDKSPEAPRNISRVAQLCKEDKGGTSSLSASKWTTFLKASLICVDPVTKGNFNWLQDVFFVPASNWRHSKVYGLFT
;
A
#
# COMPACT_ATOMS: atom_id res chain seq x y z
N ASP A 1 -14.10 3.23 3.79
CA ASP A 1 -14.42 2.34 2.65
C ASP A 1 -13.26 2.36 1.65
N PRO A 2 -12.54 1.24 1.40
CA PRO A 2 -11.35 1.26 0.56
C PRO A 2 -11.68 1.20 -0.95
N GLN A 3 -11.06 2.06 -1.73
CA GLN A 3 -11.09 2.06 -3.19
C GLN A 3 -9.74 1.59 -3.74
N PHE A 4 -9.71 0.37 -4.27
CA PHE A 4 -8.48 -0.24 -4.79
C PHE A 4 -8.05 0.37 -6.13
N VAL A 5 -6.73 0.51 -6.30
CA VAL A 5 -6.10 1.11 -7.50
C VAL A 5 -5.30 0.06 -8.26
N LYS A 6 -4.39 -0.64 -7.59
CA LYS A 6 -3.54 -1.65 -8.22
C LYS A 6 -3.02 -2.65 -7.19
N ALA A 7 -2.68 -3.85 -7.64
CA ALA A 7 -1.93 -4.83 -6.88
C ALA A 7 -0.74 -5.32 -7.71
N THR A 8 0.37 -5.63 -7.06
CA THR A 8 1.57 -6.21 -7.67
C THR A 8 2.23 -7.19 -6.71
N THR A 9 3.06 -8.06 -7.25
CA THR A 9 3.92 -8.95 -6.44
C THR A 9 5.36 -8.45 -6.51
N LEU A 10 6.01 -8.39 -5.37
CA LEU A 10 7.43 -8.11 -5.27
C LEU A 10 8.13 -9.39 -4.84
N ARG A 11 8.97 -9.92 -5.74
CA ARG A 11 9.79 -11.09 -5.43
C ARG A 11 11.01 -10.67 -4.65
N HIS A 12 11.29 -11.38 -3.57
CA HIS A 12 12.48 -11.17 -2.76
C HIS A 12 13.58 -12.19 -3.14
N GLU A 13 14.72 -12.12 -2.47
CA GLU A 13 15.82 -13.08 -2.65
C GLU A 13 15.37 -14.50 -2.30
N GLU A 14 14.61 -14.64 -1.21
CA GLU A 14 14.05 -15.91 -0.78
C GLU A 14 12.54 -15.96 -1.07
N PRO A 15 12.01 -17.02 -1.71
CA PRO A 15 10.61 -17.07 -2.14
C PRO A 15 9.57 -16.89 -1.02
N HIS A 16 9.88 -17.34 0.20
CA HIS A 16 8.98 -17.20 1.35
C HIS A 16 8.87 -15.75 1.85
N GLN A 17 9.76 -14.87 1.39
CA GLN A 17 9.72 -13.44 1.67
C GLN A 17 8.87 -12.67 0.66
N ASP A 18 8.46 -13.28 -0.46
CA ASP A 18 7.62 -12.66 -1.49
C ASP A 18 6.42 -11.94 -0.85
N LYS A 19 6.20 -10.70 -1.31
CA LYS A 19 5.10 -9.87 -0.84
C LYS A 19 4.12 -9.58 -1.96
N ILE A 20 2.86 -9.47 -1.58
CA ILE A 20 1.82 -8.82 -2.39
C ILE A 20 1.69 -7.41 -1.86
N TYR A 21 1.88 -6.43 -2.74
CA TYR A 21 1.59 -5.02 -2.45
C TYR A 21 0.33 -4.61 -3.16
N TYR A 22 -0.55 -3.90 -2.47
CA TYR A 22 -1.70 -3.28 -3.09
C TYR A 22 -1.91 -1.85 -2.63
N PHE A 23 -2.39 -1.05 -3.56
CA PHE A 23 -2.50 0.38 -3.45
C PHE A 23 -3.98 0.74 -3.51
N PHE A 24 -4.42 1.59 -2.59
CA PHE A 24 -5.82 1.94 -2.44
C PHE A 24 -5.96 3.29 -1.76
N ARG A 25 -7.18 3.79 -1.73
CA ARG A 25 -7.57 5.03 -1.06
C ARG A 25 -8.68 4.73 -0.08
N GLU A 26 -8.73 5.46 1.02
CA GLU A 26 -9.76 5.30 2.03
C GLU A 26 -10.05 6.64 2.72
N ASP A 27 -11.14 6.69 3.49
CA ASP A 27 -11.38 7.78 4.42
C ASP A 27 -10.23 7.85 5.43
N ASN A 28 -9.80 9.06 5.77
CA ASN A 28 -8.81 9.25 6.80
C ASN A 28 -9.41 8.88 8.16
N PRO A 29 -8.78 7.97 8.94
CA PRO A 29 -9.22 7.69 10.30
C PRO A 29 -9.03 8.90 11.23
N ASP A 30 -8.08 9.78 10.94
CA ASP A 30 -7.91 11.04 11.67
C ASP A 30 -9.07 11.99 11.34
N LYS A 31 -9.76 12.44 12.40
CA LYS A 31 -10.92 13.33 12.32
C LYS A 31 -10.60 14.76 12.77
N SER A 32 -9.31 15.07 12.97
CA SER A 32 -8.88 16.43 13.31
C SER A 32 -9.23 17.40 12.17
N PRO A 33 -9.62 18.65 12.47
CA PRO A 33 -10.03 19.63 11.44
C PRO A 33 -8.99 19.88 10.35
N GLU A 34 -7.72 19.74 10.69
CA GLU A 34 -6.57 19.96 9.80
C GLU A 34 -6.22 18.73 8.95
N ALA A 35 -6.77 17.56 9.30
CA ALA A 35 -6.48 16.32 8.60
C ALA A 35 -7.22 16.27 7.25
N PRO A 36 -6.57 15.83 6.16
CA PRO A 36 -7.26 15.62 4.90
C PRO A 36 -8.34 14.56 5.09
N ARG A 37 -9.53 14.78 4.51
CA ARG A 37 -10.66 13.85 4.63
C ARG A 37 -10.33 12.43 4.16
N ASN A 38 -9.43 12.34 3.19
CA ASN A 38 -9.13 11.14 2.43
C ASN A 38 -7.62 10.89 2.44
N ILE A 39 -7.22 9.62 2.38
CA ILE A 39 -5.81 9.23 2.39
C ILE A 39 -5.50 8.11 1.39
N SER A 40 -4.33 8.19 0.78
CA SER A 40 -3.79 7.12 -0.08
C SER A 40 -2.90 6.18 0.72
N ARG A 41 -2.99 4.89 0.43
CA ARG A 41 -2.32 3.83 1.18
C ARG A 41 -1.61 2.86 0.24
N VAL A 42 -0.54 2.28 0.77
CA VAL A 42 -0.01 1.01 0.33
C VAL A 42 -0.17 0.00 1.46
N ALA A 43 -0.57 -1.21 1.13
CA ALA A 43 -0.57 -2.34 2.04
C ALA A 43 0.30 -3.47 1.51
N GLN A 44 0.77 -4.30 2.45
CA GLN A 44 1.50 -5.52 2.17
C GLN A 44 0.80 -6.75 2.74
N LEU A 45 1.04 -7.88 2.11
CA LEU A 45 0.76 -9.23 2.59
C LEU A 45 1.96 -10.13 2.26
N CYS A 46 2.25 -11.12 3.10
CA CYS A 46 3.12 -12.21 2.69
C CYS A 46 2.35 -13.10 1.70
N LYS A 47 2.97 -13.42 0.57
CA LYS A 47 2.35 -14.29 -0.45
C LYS A 47 2.02 -15.67 0.10
N GLU A 48 2.86 -16.18 1.00
CA GLU A 48 2.75 -17.51 1.62
C GLU A 48 2.04 -17.45 3.00
N ASP A 49 1.25 -16.41 3.29
CA ASP A 49 0.47 -16.33 4.53
C ASP A 49 -0.60 -17.43 4.55
N LYS A 50 -0.57 -18.25 5.62
CA LYS A 50 -1.43 -19.43 5.79
C LYS A 50 -2.64 -19.16 6.68
N GLY A 51 -2.83 -17.92 7.10
CA GLY A 51 -3.82 -17.56 8.10
C GLY A 51 -3.37 -17.87 9.53
N GLY A 52 -4.25 -17.57 10.47
CA GLY A 52 -3.97 -17.74 11.89
C GLY A 52 -4.19 -19.18 12.38
N THR A 53 -3.65 -19.49 13.56
CA THR A 53 -3.70 -20.84 14.14
C THR A 53 -5.06 -21.20 14.75
N SER A 54 -5.95 -20.22 14.96
CA SER A 54 -7.27 -20.46 15.54
C SER A 54 -8.33 -20.56 14.45
N SER A 55 -9.43 -21.26 14.74
CA SER A 55 -10.55 -21.43 13.79
C SER A 55 -11.13 -20.10 13.28
N LEU A 56 -11.05 -19.03 14.09
CA LEU A 56 -11.56 -17.69 13.74
C LEU A 56 -10.63 -16.89 12.80
N SER A 57 -9.36 -17.27 12.71
CA SER A 57 -8.34 -16.57 11.92
C SER A 57 -7.72 -17.43 10.82
N ALA A 58 -8.03 -18.72 10.75
CA ALA A 58 -7.53 -19.64 9.73
C ALA A 58 -7.79 -19.17 8.28
N SER A 59 -8.88 -18.43 8.05
CA SER A 59 -9.23 -17.85 6.73
C SER A 59 -8.92 -16.35 6.60
N LYS A 60 -8.20 -15.76 7.56
CA LYS A 60 -7.87 -14.33 7.56
C LYS A 60 -6.38 -14.13 7.35
N TRP A 61 -6.02 -13.12 6.56
CA TRP A 61 -4.64 -12.66 6.47
C TRP A 61 -4.10 -12.26 7.85
N THR A 62 -2.91 -12.75 8.20
CA THR A 62 -2.21 -12.44 9.45
C THR A 62 -1.02 -11.51 9.26
N THR A 63 -0.63 -11.27 8.01
CA THR A 63 0.55 -10.49 7.61
C THR A 63 0.19 -9.14 6.97
N PHE A 64 -1.07 -8.74 7.10
CA PHE A 64 -1.56 -7.46 6.60
C PHE A 64 -0.97 -6.30 7.40
N LEU A 65 -0.29 -5.40 6.70
CA LEU A 65 0.14 -4.10 7.22
C LEU A 65 -0.16 -3.02 6.18
N LYS A 66 -0.46 -1.80 6.61
CA LYS A 66 -0.68 -0.64 5.73
C LYS A 66 0.07 0.60 6.19
N ALA A 67 0.45 1.43 5.23
CA ALA A 67 1.13 2.70 5.44
C ALA A 67 0.53 3.80 4.55
N SER A 68 0.66 5.06 4.98
CA SER A 68 0.26 6.23 4.18
C SER A 68 1.25 6.48 3.05
N LEU A 69 0.74 6.86 1.87
CA LEU A 69 1.53 7.44 0.80
C LEU A 69 1.35 8.96 0.83
N ILE A 70 2.47 9.68 0.90
CA ILE A 70 2.49 11.15 0.98
C ILE A 70 3.08 11.67 -0.33
N CYS A 71 2.32 12.51 -1.04
CA CYS A 71 2.76 13.21 -2.24
C CYS A 71 2.51 14.71 -2.01
N VAL A 72 3.57 15.43 -1.64
CA VAL A 72 3.51 16.86 -1.34
C VAL A 72 4.57 17.61 -2.11
N ASP A 73 4.24 18.79 -2.59
CA ASP A 73 5.20 19.74 -3.13
C ASP A 73 5.66 20.67 -1.98
N PRO A 74 6.94 20.61 -1.56
CA PRO A 74 7.43 21.43 -0.46
C PRO A 74 7.46 22.94 -0.78
N VAL A 75 7.49 23.32 -2.06
CA VAL A 75 7.59 24.73 -2.50
C VAL A 75 6.21 25.37 -2.50
N THR A 76 5.25 24.77 -3.19
CA THR A 76 3.88 25.30 -3.28
C THR A 76 3.01 24.91 -2.09
N LYS A 77 3.49 23.98 -1.24
CA LYS A 77 2.70 23.30 -0.21
C LYS A 77 1.48 22.56 -0.77
N GLY A 78 1.49 22.25 -2.06
CA GLY A 78 0.46 21.44 -2.70
C GLY A 78 0.43 20.03 -2.09
N ASN A 79 -0.75 19.57 -1.71
CA ASN A 79 -0.94 18.26 -1.08
C ASN A 79 -1.86 17.38 -1.92
N PHE A 80 -1.30 16.32 -2.52
CA PHE A 80 -1.97 15.42 -3.45
C PHE A 80 -2.26 14.10 -2.74
N ASN A 81 -3.33 14.08 -1.95
CA ASN A 81 -3.66 12.93 -1.08
C ASN A 81 -4.44 11.83 -1.80
N TRP A 82 -4.88 12.06 -3.03
CA TRP A 82 -5.78 11.15 -3.74
C TRP A 82 -5.05 10.52 -4.92
N LEU A 83 -4.54 9.30 -4.70
CA LEU A 83 -3.92 8.45 -5.71
C LEU A 83 -4.89 8.28 -6.90
N GLN A 84 -4.42 8.01 -8.11
CA GLN A 84 -5.28 7.78 -9.27
C GLN A 84 -4.90 6.47 -9.95
N ASP A 85 -3.61 6.31 -10.23
CA ASP A 85 -3.03 5.10 -10.78
C ASP A 85 -1.63 4.88 -10.19
N VAL A 86 -1.13 3.66 -10.33
CA VAL A 86 0.20 3.23 -9.93
C VAL A 86 0.87 2.50 -11.08
N PHE A 87 2.16 2.69 -11.30
CA PHE A 87 2.95 1.87 -12.23
C PHE A 87 4.16 1.28 -11.49
N PHE A 88 4.32 -0.03 -11.61
CA PHE A 88 5.40 -0.78 -10.96
C PHE A 88 6.49 -1.13 -11.97
N VAL A 89 7.73 -0.74 -11.69
CA VAL A 89 8.89 -1.02 -12.51
C VAL A 89 9.79 -2.01 -11.77
N PRO A 90 9.79 -3.30 -12.14
CA PRO A 90 10.64 -4.29 -11.50
C PRO A 90 12.12 -4.03 -11.82
N ALA A 91 12.99 -4.35 -10.87
CA ALA A 91 14.43 -4.39 -11.06
C ALA A 91 14.98 -5.78 -10.72
N SER A 92 16.19 -6.09 -11.18
CA SER A 92 16.88 -7.35 -10.85
C SER A 92 17.13 -7.49 -9.35
N ASN A 93 17.62 -6.42 -8.71
CA ASN A 93 17.57 -6.28 -7.26
C ASN A 93 16.23 -5.67 -6.87
N TRP A 94 15.43 -6.43 -6.12
CA TRP A 94 14.09 -6.02 -5.70
C TRP A 94 14.08 -4.66 -4.97
N ARG A 95 15.15 -4.33 -4.23
CA ARG A 95 15.32 -3.06 -3.50
C ARG A 95 15.40 -1.85 -4.41
N HIS A 96 15.71 -2.05 -5.69
CA HIS A 96 15.79 -1.00 -6.71
C HIS A 96 14.51 -0.91 -7.56
N SER A 97 13.52 -1.74 -7.31
CA SER A 97 12.22 -1.64 -8.00
C SER A 97 11.57 -0.30 -7.68
N LYS A 98 10.92 0.32 -8.67
CA LYS A 98 10.30 1.63 -8.52
C LYS A 98 8.78 1.52 -8.56
N VAL A 99 8.14 2.37 -7.77
CA VAL A 99 6.70 2.58 -7.80
C VAL A 99 6.47 4.04 -8.19
N TYR A 100 5.76 4.26 -9.29
CA TYR A 100 5.31 5.59 -9.71
C TYR A 100 3.83 5.69 -9.38
N GLY A 101 3.43 6.72 -8.64
CA GLY A 101 2.03 7.01 -8.33
C GLY A 101 1.61 8.33 -8.96
N LEU A 102 0.44 8.35 -9.59
CA LEU A 102 -0.23 9.57 -10.04
C LEU A 102 -1.20 10.02 -8.95
N PHE A 103 -1.16 11.27 -8.50
CA PHE A 103 -2.06 11.79 -7.49
C PHE A 103 -2.65 13.15 -7.85
N THR A 104 -3.78 13.43 -7.22
CA THR A 104 -4.59 14.65 -7.32
C THR A 104 -4.89 15.20 -5.95
#